data_AF-A0A937HEP8-F1
#
_entry.id   AF-A0A937HEP8-F1
#
_cell.length_a   1.000
_cell.length_b   1.000
_cell.length_c   1.000
_cell.angle_alpha   90.00
_cell.angle_beta   90.00
_cell.angle_gamma   90.00
#
_symmetry.space_group_name_H-M   'P 1'
#
loop_
_entity.id
_entity.type
_entity.pdbx_description
1 polymer ?
#
loop_
_entity_poly.entity_id
_entity_poly.type
_entity_poly.pdbx_seq_one_letter_code
_entity_poly.pdbx_strand_id
1 'polypeptide(L)'
;MKKTVSALAVAAMFALPNAAVALNSSFDAMSQSGNHKFYVWCTGKDDYSATQAGDNAKAAQAALAAKAGGNCWPVWQGLEN
;
A
#
# COMPACT_ATOMS: atom_id res chain seq x y z
N MET A 1 2.20 18.79 -50.82
CA MET A 1 3.17 17.66 -50.72
C MET A 1 4.32 18.18 -49.86
N LYS A 2 4.79 17.60 -48.74
CA LYS A 2 4.90 16.20 -48.31
C LYS A 2 4.73 16.14 -46.78
N LYS A 3 4.13 15.04 -46.31
CA LYS A 3 3.99 14.67 -44.91
C LYS A 3 5.34 14.21 -44.37
N THR A 4 5.73 14.61 -43.17
CA THR A 4 6.68 13.82 -42.35
C THR A 4 6.24 13.86 -40.89
N VAL A 5 6.23 12.67 -40.32
CA VAL A 5 5.53 12.22 -39.13
C VAL A 5 6.58 11.88 -38.07
N SER A 6 6.21 12.10 -36.81
CA SER A 6 6.68 11.42 -35.59
C SER A 6 8.09 11.66 -35.05
N ALA A 7 8.11 12.21 -33.83
CA ALA A 7 8.89 11.65 -32.72
C ALA A 7 8.22 12.00 -31.38
N LEU A 8 6.99 11.51 -31.16
CA LEU A 8 6.44 11.33 -29.81
C LEU A 8 7.18 10.15 -29.19
N ALA A 9 8.36 10.40 -28.61
CA ALA A 9 8.99 9.47 -27.69
C ALA A 9 8.25 9.58 -26.35
N VAL A 10 7.03 9.04 -26.33
CA VAL A 10 6.34 8.72 -25.08
C VAL A 10 7.12 7.55 -24.49
N ALA A 11 8.08 7.86 -23.62
CA ALA A 11 8.60 6.91 -22.67
C ALA A 11 7.44 6.54 -21.73
N ALA A 12 6.56 5.66 -22.20
CA ALA A 12 5.71 4.85 -21.37
C ALA A 12 6.64 3.89 -20.62
N MET A 13 7.37 4.44 -19.64
CA MET A 13 7.81 3.65 -18.49
C MET A 13 6.52 3.16 -17.89
N PHE A 14 6.18 1.93 -18.26
CA PHE A 14 5.07 1.15 -17.76
C PHE A 14 4.93 1.44 -16.27
N ALA A 15 3.96 2.29 -15.93
CA ALA A 15 3.33 2.25 -14.64
C ALA A 15 2.75 0.85 -14.57
N LEU A 16 3.53 -0.10 -14.05
CA LEU A 16 3.05 -1.42 -13.72
C LEU A 16 1.81 -1.16 -12.88
N PRO A 17 0.62 -1.57 -13.34
CA PRO A 17 -0.56 -1.43 -12.51
C PRO A 17 -0.19 -2.15 -11.23
N ASN A 18 -0.24 -1.44 -10.10
CA ASN A 18 -0.07 -2.02 -8.77
C ASN A 18 -0.88 -3.31 -8.79
N ALA A 19 -0.21 -4.47 -8.84
CA ALA A 19 -0.90 -5.74 -9.01
C ALA A 19 -1.91 -5.79 -7.87
N ALA A 20 -3.20 -5.90 -8.22
CA ALA A 20 -4.25 -5.94 -7.23
C ALA A 20 -4.08 -7.25 -6.45
N VAL A 21 -3.32 -7.18 -5.35
CA VAL A 21 -3.15 -8.29 -4.43
C VAL A 21 -4.47 -8.47 -3.70
N ALA A 22 -5.08 -9.63 -3.87
CA ALA A 22 -6.27 -9.99 -3.10
C ALA A 22 -5.85 -10.13 -1.64
N LEU A 23 -6.33 -9.22 -0.79
CA LEU A 23 -6.05 -9.23 0.64
C LEU A 23 -6.94 -10.26 1.33
N ASN A 24 -6.37 -11.03 2.26
CA ASN A 24 -7.15 -11.84 3.19
C ASN A 24 -7.54 -10.97 4.39
N SER A 25 -8.79 -10.49 4.39
CA SER A 25 -9.35 -9.63 5.44
C SER A 25 -10.17 -10.40 6.49
N SER A 26 -9.99 -11.72 6.60
CA SER A 26 -10.67 -12.54 7.60
C SER A 26 -10.14 -12.28 9.01
N PHE A 27 -10.94 -12.59 10.03
CA PHE A 27 -10.50 -12.51 11.43
C PHE A 27 -9.31 -13.42 11.72
N ASP A 28 -9.26 -14.60 11.12
CA ASP A 28 -8.15 -15.54 11.29
C ASP A 28 -6.83 -14.96 10.76
N ALA A 29 -6.88 -14.25 9.63
CA ALA A 29 -5.70 -13.63 9.01
C ALA A 29 -5.05 -12.54 9.87
N MET A 30 -5.79 -11.92 10.80
CA MET A 30 -5.21 -10.94 11.73
C MET A 30 -4.20 -11.59 12.69
N SER A 31 -4.35 -12.87 13.00
CA SER A 31 -3.47 -13.61 13.92
C SER A 31 -2.24 -14.22 13.25
N GLN A 32 -2.22 -14.26 11.92
CA GLN A 32 -1.15 -14.87 11.14
C GLN A 32 0.03 -13.92 11.02
N SER A 33 1.24 -14.48 10.95
CA SER A 33 2.42 -13.71 10.60
C SER A 33 2.47 -13.44 9.11
N GLY A 34 3.12 -12.33 8.73
CA GLY A 34 3.36 -11.99 7.34
C GLY A 34 3.25 -10.50 7.07
N ASN A 35 3.01 -10.17 5.81
CA ASN A 35 2.87 -8.80 5.34
C ASN A 35 1.42 -8.34 5.49
N HIS A 36 1.18 -7.38 6.37
CA HIS A 36 -0.14 -6.82 6.57
C HIS A 36 -0.27 -5.48 5.85
N LYS A 37 -1.38 -5.31 5.12
CA LYS A 37 -1.72 -4.05 4.44
C LYS A 37 -2.53 -3.15 5.35
N PHE A 38 -2.22 -1.86 5.32
CA PHE A 38 -2.90 -0.82 6.08
C PHE A 38 -3.26 0.35 5.18
N TYR A 39 -4.43 0.94 5.44
CA TYR A 39 -4.74 2.31 5.07
C TYR A 39 -4.36 3.20 6.24
N VAL A 40 -3.52 4.19 6.01
CA VAL A 40 -3.07 5.12 7.05
C VAL A 40 -3.83 6.42 6.86
N TRP A 41 -4.76 6.67 7.78
CA TRP A 41 -5.47 7.93 7.86
C TRP A 41 -4.64 8.93 8.65
N CYS A 42 -4.45 10.15 8.13
CA CYS A 42 -3.66 11.17 8.78
C CYS A 42 -4.36 12.54 8.81
N THR A 43 -4.20 13.24 9.93
CA THR A 43 -4.65 14.63 10.05
C THR A 43 -3.52 15.58 9.65
N GLY A 44 -3.80 16.50 8.74
CA GLY A 44 -2.85 17.55 8.33
C GLY A 44 -1.79 17.12 7.29
N LYS A 45 -1.93 15.92 6.71
CA LYS A 45 -1.21 15.45 5.52
C LYS A 45 -2.05 14.42 4.77
N ASP A 46 -1.60 14.03 3.58
CA ASP A 46 -2.30 13.04 2.77
C ASP A 46 -2.32 11.65 3.44
N ASP A 47 -3.47 10.99 3.31
CA ASP A 47 -3.62 9.58 3.61
C ASP A 47 -2.82 8.73 2.63
N TYR A 48 -2.42 7.53 3.05
CA TYR A 48 -1.65 6.62 2.19
C TYR A 48 -1.86 5.16 2.55
N SER A 49 -1.50 4.27 1.64
CA SER A 49 -1.46 2.83 1.91
C SER A 49 -0.04 2.38 2.23
N ALA A 50 0.12 1.50 3.21
CA ALA A 50 1.41 0.95 3.58
C ALA A 50 1.31 -0.54 3.90
N THR A 51 2.41 -1.26 3.70
CA THR A 51 2.56 -2.65 4.09
C THR A 51 3.59 -2.74 5.21
N GLN A 52 3.30 -3.54 6.23
CA GLN A 52 4.21 -3.76 7.34
C GLN A 52 4.19 -5.25 7.72
N ALA A 53 5.37 -5.86 7.79
CA ALA A 53 5.53 -7.21 8.29
C ALA A 53 5.33 -7.25 9.82
N GLY A 54 4.77 -8.35 10.33
CA GLY A 54 4.68 -8.62 11.76
C GLY A 54 4.28 -10.06 12.05
N ASP A 55 4.38 -10.45 13.32
CA ASP A 55 3.93 -11.75 13.80
C ASP A 55 2.40 -11.88 13.83
N ASN A 56 1.72 -10.74 13.75
CA ASN A 56 0.27 -10.59 13.61
C ASN A 56 -0.04 -9.14 13.21
N ALA A 57 -1.30 -8.88 12.86
CA ALA A 57 -1.77 -7.57 12.41
C ALA A 57 -1.53 -6.48 13.48
N LYS A 58 -1.68 -6.80 14.77
CA LYS A 58 -1.49 -5.85 15.87
C LYS A 58 -0.03 -5.43 16.02
N ALA A 59 0.90 -6.39 15.92
CA ALA A 59 2.34 -6.11 15.96
C ALA A 59 2.76 -5.25 14.75
N ALA A 60 2.27 -5.60 13.56
CA ALA A 60 2.52 -4.81 12.34
C ALA A 60 1.93 -3.39 12.44
N GLN A 61 0.71 -3.25 12.96
CA GLN A 61 0.05 -1.96 13.14
C GLN A 61 0.82 -1.07 14.12
N ALA A 62 1.28 -1.62 15.25
CA ALA A 62 2.07 -0.88 16.23
C ALA A 62 3.41 -0.41 15.64
N ALA A 63 4.09 -1.27 14.89
CA ALA A 63 5.33 -0.93 14.21
C ALA A 63 5.14 0.17 13.15
N LEU A 64 4.02 0.13 12.41
CA LEU A 64 3.69 1.16 11.42
C LEU A 64 3.29 2.49 12.08
N ALA A 65 2.50 2.44 13.15
CA ALA A 65 2.09 3.63 13.89
C ALA A 65 3.30 4.39 14.48
N ALA A 66 4.28 3.66 15.02
CA ALA A 66 5.53 4.25 15.52
C ALA A 66 6.31 5.01 14.44
N LYS A 67 6.22 4.59 13.17
CA LYS A 67 6.84 5.25 12.01
C LYS A 67 6.02 6.43 11.48
N ALA A 68 4.69 6.32 11.53
CA ALA A 68 3.78 7.29 10.90
C ALA A 68 3.63 8.60 11.69
N GLY A 69 3.84 8.55 13.02
CA GLY A 69 3.70 9.69 13.93
C GLY A 69 2.30 9.86 14.51
N GLY A 70 2.16 10.72 15.53
CA GLY A 70 0.95 10.82 16.36
C GLY A 70 -0.32 11.37 15.69
N ASN A 71 -0.20 11.92 14.48
CA ASN A 71 -1.36 12.38 13.69
C ASN A 71 -1.78 11.37 12.62
N CYS A 72 -1.36 10.12 12.74
CA CYS A 72 -1.66 9.05 11.79
C CYS A 72 -2.12 7.78 12.47
N TRP A 73 -3.11 7.13 11.87
CA TRP A 73 -3.73 5.92 12.38
C TRP A 73 -3.78 4.87 11.27
N PRO A 74 -2.91 3.85 11.33
CA PRO A 74 -2.99 2.72 10.42
C PRO A 74 -4.21 1.87 10.75
N VAL A 75 -5.04 1.62 9.75
CA VAL A 75 -6.24 0.78 9.78
C VAL A 75 -5.98 -0.45 8.92
N TRP A 76 -6.03 -1.63 9.54
CA TRP A 76 -5.75 -2.89 8.88
C TRP A 76 -6.74 -3.17 7.75
N GLN A 77 -6.22 -3.57 6.59
CA GLN A 77 -7.01 -3.90 5.40
C GLN A 77 -7.00 -5.39 5.09
N GLY A 78 -5.94 -6.11 5.48
CA GLY A 78 -5.82 -7.54 5.25
C GLY A 78 -4.37 -8.03 5.31
N LEU A 79 -4.20 -9.34 5.27
CA LEU A 79 -2.91 -9.99 5.01
C LEU A 79 -2.70 -10.10 3.50
N GLU A 80 -1.49 -9.81 3.02
CA GLU A 80 -1.09 -10.08 1.64
C GLU A 80 -0.87 -11.59 1.46
N ASN A 81 -1.56 -12.20 0.48
CA ASN A 81 -1.47 -13.63 0.15
C ASN A 81 -0.29 -13.95 -0.77
#